data_AF-A0A7L3SRT6-F1
#
_entry.id   AF-A0A7L3SRT6-F1
#
_cell.length_a   1.000
_cell.length_b   1.000
_cell.length_c   1.000
_cell.angle_alpha   90.00
_cell.angle_beta   90.00
_cell.angle_gamma   90.00
#
_symmetry.space_group_name_H-M   'P 1'
#
loop_
_entity.id
_entity.type
_entity.pdbx_description
1 polymer ?
#
loop_
_entity_poly.entity_id
_entity_poly.type
_entity_poly.pdbx_seq_one_letter_code
_entity_poly.pdbx_strand_id
1 'polypeptide(L)'
;NERLRALNDMMGGVLEVKKEDILKMDIPPPSFISKPEHVWNDEEKKIFREHEKKVKELKEEKENYRRALENELEKLEASIQETTKNFDETVCRLSERKVKSEMVIYQEELKIVNLVYALLLDEELDAREAGLHNFLMKKEKEKVSYHLECCSWETCNIYNINLEHGFTKKFAGVPPDLLEELFQLYKRRPKTTMTEMLLDRAGLYGDCSGSAEDYKHALGLLMKAMDELDSREHMPNGLDLSIWERFCLARRSKMESEELVKWKALTLAEMEAFLQRRMDDNEKIKSEIEDIFQELTWLKEEKIKLRLNLTVQFLLKQGQVELESTEIPDYTDAILINKAVIEELNCSIMAQAEKKIASMVEYKDFFKGIFQLEWEHKKMRMQIEDLKQKARDIVTLPISKDRQLFLTVLNYDSHIAHRISVMEQSLGIMDELHKKNVKNRQKKIKELEKCISLKEQENYELSLELKEMLVSVSERRHIFEAADTQHVSEKTAKQRYREILKQKHLRGLVKEQEEQFEILQAEAE
;
A
#
# COMPACT_ATOMS: atom_id res chain seq x y z
N ASN A 1 -6.32 -7.42 72.65
CA ASN A 1 -6.08 -6.03 72.18
C ASN A 1 -4.74 -5.43 72.58
N GLU A 2 -4.05 -5.92 73.62
CA GLU A 2 -2.70 -5.42 73.97
C GLU A 2 -1.62 -5.86 72.97
N ARG A 3 -1.69 -7.10 72.44
CA ARG A 3 -0.74 -7.58 71.40
C ARG A 3 -0.76 -6.77 70.10
N LEU A 4 -1.94 -6.38 69.61
CA LEU A 4 -2.08 -5.52 68.43
C LEU A 4 -1.58 -4.10 68.68
N ARG A 5 -1.80 -3.59 69.90
CA ARG A 5 -1.32 -2.27 70.32
C ARG A 5 0.21 -2.26 70.47
N ALA A 6 0.79 -3.31 71.06
CA ALA A 6 2.23 -3.50 71.14
C ALA A 6 2.89 -3.71 69.76
N LEU A 7 2.21 -4.40 68.83
CA LEU A 7 2.69 -4.56 67.45
C LEU A 7 2.68 -3.22 66.67
N ASN A 8 1.64 -2.40 66.86
CA ASN A 8 1.58 -1.05 66.31
C ASN A 8 2.66 -0.13 66.90
N ASP A 9 2.88 -0.19 68.21
CA ASP A 9 3.88 0.64 68.90
C ASP A 9 5.33 0.19 68.62
N MET A 10 5.58 -1.11 68.42
CA MET A 10 6.92 -1.64 68.21
C MET A 10 7.31 -1.80 66.74
N MET A 11 6.37 -2.10 65.83
CA MET A 11 6.65 -2.40 64.42
C MET A 11 5.64 -1.78 63.44
N GLY A 12 4.89 -0.74 63.85
CA GLY A 12 3.96 -0.03 62.95
C GLY A 12 2.80 -0.89 62.41
N GLY A 13 2.54 -2.06 63.00
CA GLY A 13 1.41 -2.92 62.67
C GLY A 13 1.64 -3.97 61.58
N VAL A 14 2.86 -4.12 61.05
CA VAL A 14 3.18 -5.13 60.01
C VAL A 14 4.40 -5.95 60.44
N LEU A 15 4.33 -7.29 60.28
CA LEU A 15 5.40 -8.21 60.69
C LEU A 15 6.62 -8.21 59.76
N GLU A 16 6.43 -7.86 58.48
CA GLU A 16 7.48 -7.73 57.47
C GLU A 16 7.31 -6.37 56.78
N VAL A 17 8.25 -5.46 56.96
CA VAL A 17 8.22 -4.16 56.29
C VAL A 17 8.58 -4.37 54.83
N LYS A 18 7.57 -4.37 53.95
CA LYS A 18 7.82 -4.36 52.50
C LYS A 18 8.18 -2.93 52.10
N LYS A 19 9.05 -2.76 51.11
CA LYS A 19 9.40 -1.40 50.60
C LYS A 19 8.18 -0.63 50.08
N GLU A 20 7.12 -1.33 49.70
CA GLU A 20 5.81 -0.78 49.32
C GLU A 20 5.06 -0.11 50.48
N ASP A 21 5.35 -0.48 51.74
CA ASP A 21 4.69 0.07 52.91
C ASP A 21 5.13 1.52 53.19
N ILE A 22 6.32 1.92 52.70
CA ILE A 22 6.83 3.30 52.74
C ILE A 22 5.85 4.25 52.02
N LEU A 23 5.16 3.80 50.98
CA LEU A 23 4.17 4.60 50.25
C LEU A 23 2.88 4.83 51.06
N LYS A 24 2.53 3.91 51.95
CA LYS A 24 1.33 3.94 52.80
C LYS A 24 1.53 4.62 54.15
N MET A 25 2.79 4.87 54.54
CA MET A 25 3.10 5.59 55.77
C MET A 25 2.76 7.07 55.62
N ASP A 26 1.88 7.57 56.47
CA ASP A 26 1.56 8.99 56.59
C ASP A 26 1.79 9.43 58.04
N ILE A 27 2.59 10.49 58.22
CA ILE A 27 2.86 11.05 59.54
C ILE A 27 1.68 11.96 59.91
N PRO A 28 0.91 11.65 60.98
CA PRO A 28 -0.24 12.45 61.35
C PRO A 28 0.19 13.84 61.83
N PRO A 29 -0.54 14.91 61.45
CA PRO A 29 -0.19 16.26 61.87
C PRO A 29 -0.30 16.39 63.40
N PRO A 30 0.66 17.09 64.05
CA PRO A 30 0.59 17.40 65.47
C PRO A 30 -0.73 18.09 65.83
N SER A 31 -1.32 17.72 66.98
CA SER A 31 -2.66 18.14 67.43
C SER A 31 -2.85 19.67 67.55
N PHE A 32 -1.77 20.43 67.71
CA PHE A 32 -1.77 21.89 67.88
C PHE A 32 -1.79 22.71 66.58
N ILE A 33 -1.64 22.08 65.40
CA ILE A 33 -1.72 22.74 64.07
C ILE A 33 -3.10 23.39 63.80
N SER A 34 -4.12 22.99 64.56
CA SER A 34 -5.46 23.59 64.52
C SER A 34 -5.53 24.99 65.16
N LYS A 35 -4.48 25.45 65.86
CA LYS A 35 -4.39 26.79 66.50
C LYS A 35 -3.47 27.74 65.70
N PRO A 36 -3.72 29.06 65.70
CA PRO A 36 -2.92 30.04 64.95
C PRO A 36 -1.45 30.10 65.39
N GLU A 37 -0.55 30.25 64.41
CA GLU A 37 0.92 30.15 64.53
C GLU A 37 1.57 31.14 65.52
N HIS A 38 0.88 32.25 65.83
CA HIS A 38 1.32 33.26 66.79
C HIS A 38 1.16 32.81 68.27
N VAL A 39 0.43 31.72 68.54
CA VAL A 39 0.15 31.23 69.90
C VAL A 39 1.06 30.06 70.28
N TRP A 40 1.98 29.66 69.40
CA TRP A 40 2.84 28.49 69.64
C TRP A 40 3.96 28.81 70.62
N ASN A 41 4.13 27.96 71.63
CA ASN A 41 5.27 27.98 72.54
C ASN A 41 6.55 27.55 71.80
N ASP A 42 7.74 27.94 72.29
CA ASP A 42 9.01 27.61 71.64
C ASP A 42 9.28 26.09 71.54
N GLU A 43 8.72 25.32 72.46
CA GLU A 43 8.73 23.84 72.42
C GLU A 43 7.80 23.29 71.32
N GLU A 44 6.63 23.89 71.11
CA GLU A 44 5.67 23.49 70.06
C GLU A 44 6.22 23.82 68.66
N LYS A 45 6.93 24.95 68.52
CA LYS A 45 7.69 25.29 67.30
C LYS A 45 8.81 24.28 67.02
N LYS A 46 9.45 23.73 68.06
CA LYS A 46 10.48 22.69 67.90
C LYS A 46 9.87 21.37 67.42
N ILE A 47 8.75 20.95 68.00
CA ILE A 47 8.01 19.73 67.61
C ILE A 47 7.50 19.85 66.16
N PHE A 48 7.02 21.03 65.75
CA PHE A 48 6.61 21.28 64.36
C PHE A 48 7.78 21.19 63.38
N ARG A 49 8.94 21.79 63.70
CA ARG A 49 10.14 21.67 62.86
C ARG A 49 10.63 20.23 62.73
N GLU A 50 10.57 19.45 63.81
CA GLU A 50 10.90 18.01 63.77
C GLU A 50 9.89 17.21 62.94
N HIS A 51 8.59 17.53 63.04
CA HIS A 51 7.55 16.94 62.20
C HIS A 51 7.74 17.27 60.71
N GLU A 52 8.00 18.54 60.36
CA GLU A 52 8.29 18.93 58.98
C GLU A 52 9.53 18.23 58.43
N LYS A 53 10.56 18.07 59.25
CA LYS A 53 11.78 17.34 58.86
C LYS A 53 11.46 15.88 58.55
N LYS A 54 10.71 15.19 59.42
CA LYS A 54 10.30 13.80 59.21
C LYS A 54 9.36 13.63 58.00
N VAL A 55 8.48 14.60 57.75
CA VAL A 55 7.61 14.59 56.55
C VAL A 55 8.43 14.80 55.27
N LYS A 56 9.46 15.66 55.31
CA LYS A 56 10.39 15.83 54.18
C LYS A 56 11.22 14.57 53.93
N GLU A 57 11.80 13.97 54.98
CA GLU A 57 12.54 12.71 54.91
C GLU A 57 11.66 11.59 54.33
N LEU A 58 10.41 11.44 54.80
CA LEU A 58 9.48 10.43 54.28
C LEU A 58 9.04 10.70 52.82
N LYS A 59 8.90 11.97 52.41
CA LYS A 59 8.66 12.33 51.00
C LYS A 59 9.86 12.01 50.12
N GLU A 60 11.07 12.27 50.59
CA GLU A 60 12.31 11.91 49.89
C GLU A 60 12.48 10.40 49.77
N GLU A 61 12.13 9.62 50.80
CA GLU A 61 12.13 8.15 50.74
C GLU A 61 11.08 7.61 49.76
N LYS A 62 9.84 8.13 49.78
CA LYS A 62 8.80 7.79 48.80
C LYS A 62 9.26 8.09 47.37
N GLU A 63 9.90 9.24 47.16
CA GLU A 63 10.42 9.66 45.85
C GLU A 63 11.62 8.81 45.39
N ASN A 64 12.52 8.45 46.30
CA ASN A 64 13.63 7.54 46.02
C ASN A 64 13.11 6.15 45.63
N TYR A 65 12.07 5.65 46.32
CA TYR A 65 11.44 4.38 46.00
C TYR A 65 10.69 4.43 44.66
N ARG A 66 9.97 5.51 44.37
CA ARG A 66 9.34 5.75 43.06
C ARG A 66 10.37 5.70 41.93
N ARG A 67 11.47 6.44 42.06
CA ARG A 67 12.55 6.44 41.07
C ARG A 67 13.22 5.07 40.93
N ALA A 68 13.35 4.30 42.02
CA ALA A 68 13.87 2.94 41.94
C ALA A 68 12.93 2.02 41.13
N LEU A 69 11.61 2.12 41.35
CA LEU A 69 10.61 1.38 40.58
C LEU A 69 10.56 1.81 39.11
N GLU A 70 10.63 3.11 38.81
CA GLU A 70 10.72 3.62 37.44
C GLU A 70 11.95 3.07 36.72
N ASN A 71 13.12 3.07 37.38
CA ASN A 71 14.33 2.48 36.82
C ASN A 71 14.25 0.95 36.63
N GLU A 72 13.58 0.23 37.53
CA GLU A 72 13.35 -1.21 37.38
C GLU A 72 12.40 -1.50 36.22
N LEU A 73 11.36 -0.68 36.06
CA LEU A 73 10.43 -0.76 34.94
C LEU A 73 11.15 -0.50 33.61
N GLU A 74 11.92 0.58 33.50
CA GLU A 74 12.71 0.87 32.28
C GLU A 74 13.69 -0.27 31.95
N LYS A 75 14.35 -0.85 32.95
CA LYS A 75 15.24 -2.01 32.75
C LYS A 75 14.49 -3.25 32.26
N LEU A 76 13.30 -3.51 32.83
CA LEU A 76 12.45 -4.63 32.41
C LEU A 76 11.93 -4.41 30.99
N GLU A 77 11.48 -3.21 30.64
CA GLU A 77 11.06 -2.86 29.29
C GLU A 77 12.19 -3.02 28.28
N ALA A 78 13.40 -2.53 28.60
CA ALA A 78 14.57 -2.71 27.74
C ALA A 78 14.93 -4.20 27.55
N SER A 79 14.88 -4.99 28.63
CA SER A 79 15.11 -6.44 28.59
C SER A 79 14.05 -7.16 27.74
N ILE A 80 12.78 -6.79 27.86
CA ILE A 80 11.69 -7.35 27.04
C ILE A 80 11.89 -6.99 25.55
N GLN A 81 12.26 -5.75 25.25
CA GLN A 81 12.52 -5.32 23.87
C GLN A 81 13.71 -6.08 23.27
N GLU A 82 14.81 -6.22 24.02
CA GLU A 82 15.99 -6.97 23.57
C GLU A 82 15.66 -8.45 23.35
N THR A 83 14.97 -9.10 24.29
CA THR A 83 14.59 -10.51 24.17
C THR A 83 13.61 -10.74 23.02
N THR A 84 12.66 -9.83 22.81
CA THR A 84 11.72 -9.88 21.67
C THR A 84 12.47 -9.75 20.35
N LYS A 85 13.37 -8.77 20.23
CA LYS A 85 14.19 -8.58 19.03
C LYS A 85 15.06 -9.81 18.75
N ASN A 86 15.72 -10.36 19.77
CA ASN A 86 16.53 -11.56 19.64
C ASN A 86 15.67 -12.76 19.21
N PHE A 87 14.47 -12.91 19.77
CA PHE A 87 13.53 -13.95 19.35
C PHE A 87 13.13 -13.79 17.88
N ASP A 88 12.71 -12.60 17.47
CA ASP A 88 12.33 -12.31 16.08
C ASP A 88 13.48 -12.58 15.10
N GLU A 89 14.71 -12.16 15.43
CA GLU A 89 15.90 -12.47 14.64
C GLU A 89 16.14 -13.98 14.51
N THR A 90 15.94 -14.74 15.60
CA THR A 90 16.07 -16.21 15.54
C THR A 90 15.00 -16.85 14.70
N VAL A 91 13.75 -16.37 14.77
CA VAL A 91 12.63 -16.86 13.96
C VAL A 91 12.85 -16.54 12.49
N CYS A 92 13.27 -15.32 12.15
CA CYS A 92 13.63 -14.94 10.78
C CYS A 92 14.75 -15.82 10.22
N ARG A 93 15.82 -16.06 11.00
CA ARG A 93 16.90 -16.95 10.57
C ARG A 93 16.43 -18.39 10.38
N LEU A 94 15.51 -18.86 11.23
CA LEU A 94 14.95 -20.21 11.11
C LEU A 94 14.02 -20.33 9.90
N SER A 95 13.20 -19.32 9.62
CA SER A 95 12.33 -19.29 8.44
C SER A 95 13.15 -19.24 7.15
N GLU A 96 14.20 -18.44 7.08
CA GLU A 96 15.13 -18.44 5.95
C GLU A 96 15.79 -19.81 5.73
N ARG A 97 16.22 -20.47 6.82
CA ARG A 97 16.78 -21.83 6.74
C ARG A 97 15.73 -22.83 6.26
N LYS A 98 14.50 -22.74 6.75
CA LYS A 98 13.39 -23.59 6.31
C LYS A 98 13.15 -23.45 4.81
N VAL A 99 13.00 -22.22 4.30
CA VAL A 99 12.78 -21.95 2.88
C VAL A 99 13.94 -22.47 2.02
N LYS A 100 15.20 -22.27 2.46
CA LYS A 100 16.37 -22.80 1.75
C LYS A 100 16.39 -24.33 1.72
N SER A 101 16.05 -24.98 2.82
CA SER A 101 15.96 -26.45 2.87
C SER A 101 14.84 -26.97 1.97
N GLU A 102 13.64 -26.38 2.04
CA GLU A 102 12.50 -26.74 1.18
C GLU A 102 12.83 -26.53 -0.29
N MET A 103 13.49 -25.43 -0.66
CA MET A 103 13.96 -25.17 -2.02
C MET A 103 14.87 -26.30 -2.54
N VAL A 104 15.83 -26.75 -1.72
CA VAL A 104 16.73 -27.86 -2.09
C VAL A 104 15.97 -29.18 -2.19
N ILE A 105 15.04 -29.45 -1.27
CA ILE A 105 14.20 -30.66 -1.32
C ILE A 105 13.40 -30.68 -2.63
N TYR A 106 12.69 -29.61 -2.96
CA TYR A 106 11.93 -29.51 -4.21
C TYR A 106 12.82 -29.60 -5.45
N GLN A 107 14.04 -29.07 -5.38
CA GLN A 107 15.02 -29.22 -6.45
C GLN A 107 15.38 -30.68 -6.69
N GLU A 108 15.69 -31.43 -5.63
CA GLU A 108 16.02 -32.85 -5.73
C GLU A 108 14.80 -33.71 -6.12
N GLU A 109 13.62 -33.40 -5.59
CA GLU A 109 12.37 -34.05 -5.99
C GLU A 109 12.09 -33.87 -7.49
N LEU A 110 12.27 -32.66 -8.02
CA LEU A 110 12.11 -32.40 -9.45
C LEU A 110 13.14 -33.18 -10.29
N LYS A 111 14.39 -33.28 -9.83
CA LYS A 111 15.41 -34.11 -10.50
C LYS A 111 15.00 -35.58 -10.51
N ILE A 112 14.52 -36.10 -9.39
CA ILE A 112 14.05 -37.49 -9.29
C ILE A 112 12.90 -37.71 -10.28
N VAL A 113 11.90 -36.82 -10.31
CA VAL A 113 10.76 -36.92 -11.24
C VAL A 113 11.24 -36.89 -12.70
N ASN A 114 12.15 -35.98 -13.05
CA ASN A 114 12.68 -35.89 -14.41
C ASN A 114 13.48 -37.14 -14.81
N LEU A 115 14.26 -37.72 -13.88
CA LEU A 115 14.98 -38.97 -14.12
C LEU A 115 14.03 -40.14 -14.29
N VAL A 116 13.00 -40.25 -13.44
CA VAL A 116 11.97 -41.29 -13.56
C VAL A 116 11.23 -41.15 -14.89
N TYR A 117 10.88 -39.93 -15.30
CA TYR A 117 10.26 -39.68 -16.60
C TYR A 117 11.16 -40.10 -17.76
N ALA A 118 12.46 -39.76 -17.73
CA ALA A 118 13.41 -40.16 -18.75
C ALA A 118 13.58 -41.70 -18.83
N LEU A 119 13.59 -42.39 -17.67
CA LEU A 119 13.65 -43.85 -17.62
C LEU A 119 12.39 -44.49 -18.20
N LEU A 120 11.21 -43.98 -17.82
CA LEU A 120 9.93 -44.45 -18.38
C LEU A 120 9.88 -44.27 -19.90
N LEU A 121 10.41 -43.15 -20.40
CA LEU A 121 10.46 -42.90 -21.83
C LEU A 121 11.47 -43.82 -22.56
N ASP A 122 12.63 -44.12 -21.97
CA ASP A 122 13.57 -45.11 -22.52
C ASP A 122 12.94 -46.52 -22.53
N GLU A 123 12.20 -46.91 -21.49
CA GLU A 123 11.45 -48.17 -21.44
C GLU A 123 10.34 -48.24 -22.50
N GLU A 124 9.61 -47.15 -22.72
CA GLU A 124 8.59 -47.06 -23.77
C GLU A 124 9.20 -47.20 -25.18
N LEU A 125 10.34 -46.53 -25.42
CA LEU A 125 11.09 -46.65 -26.66
C LEU A 125 11.63 -48.08 -26.86
N ASP A 126 12.14 -48.72 -25.81
CA ASP A 126 12.60 -50.12 -25.82
C ASP A 126 11.45 -51.09 -26.15
N ALA A 127 10.29 -50.90 -25.53
CA ALA A 127 9.11 -51.72 -25.79
C ALA A 127 8.61 -51.55 -27.24
N ARG A 128 8.60 -50.31 -27.76
CA ARG A 128 8.23 -50.03 -29.14
C ARG A 128 9.24 -50.62 -30.13
N GLU A 129 10.54 -50.52 -29.86
CA GLU A 129 11.61 -51.12 -30.68
C GLU A 129 11.48 -52.65 -30.72
N ALA A 130 11.23 -53.29 -29.58
CA ALA A 130 11.01 -54.74 -29.49
C ALA A 130 9.73 -55.17 -30.23
N GLY A 131 8.66 -54.38 -30.12
CA GLY A 131 7.43 -54.58 -30.88
C GLY A 131 7.67 -54.58 -32.39
N LEU A 132 8.35 -53.56 -32.89
CA LEU A 132 8.69 -53.44 -34.32
C LEU A 132 9.62 -54.57 -34.81
N HIS A 133 10.62 -54.97 -34.02
CA HIS A 133 11.45 -56.14 -34.34
C HIS A 133 10.62 -57.43 -34.44
N ASN A 134 9.65 -57.63 -33.54
CA ASN A 134 8.75 -58.79 -33.61
C ASN A 134 7.86 -58.76 -34.87
N PHE A 135 7.34 -57.59 -35.24
CA PHE A 135 6.60 -57.43 -36.49
C PHE A 135 7.47 -57.69 -37.72
N LEU A 136 8.69 -57.18 -37.74
CA LEU A 136 9.66 -57.41 -38.81
C LEU A 136 9.96 -58.91 -38.96
N MET A 137 10.28 -59.61 -37.87
CA MET A 137 10.53 -61.05 -37.88
C MET A 137 9.32 -61.86 -38.38
N LYS A 138 8.09 -61.40 -38.12
CA LYS A 138 6.86 -62.02 -38.64
C LYS A 138 6.75 -61.83 -40.16
N LYS A 139 6.98 -60.59 -40.64
CA LYS A 139 6.92 -60.25 -42.07
C LYS A 139 8.03 -60.92 -42.89
N GLU A 140 9.23 -61.04 -42.34
CA GLU A 140 10.32 -61.78 -42.99
C GLU A 140 10.01 -63.28 -43.14
N LYS A 141 9.37 -63.90 -42.13
CA LYS A 141 8.89 -65.29 -42.23
C LYS A 141 7.80 -65.45 -43.29
N GLU A 142 6.86 -64.51 -43.36
CA GLU A 142 5.82 -64.47 -44.40
C GLU A 142 6.47 -64.37 -45.79
N LYS A 143 7.44 -63.47 -45.98
CA LYS A 143 8.20 -63.30 -47.24
C LYS A 143 8.89 -64.58 -47.70
N VAL A 144 9.57 -65.29 -46.80
CA VAL A 144 10.25 -66.57 -47.12
C VAL A 144 9.25 -67.66 -47.54
N SER A 145 8.08 -67.72 -46.89
CA SER A 145 7.01 -68.65 -47.26
C SER A 145 6.50 -68.40 -48.68
N TYR A 146 6.23 -67.14 -49.03
CA TYR A 146 5.73 -66.78 -50.36
C TYR A 146 6.78 -66.97 -51.46
N HIS A 147 8.05 -66.73 -51.17
CA HIS A 147 9.13 -66.92 -52.13
C HIS A 147 9.37 -68.40 -52.48
N LEU A 148 9.29 -69.30 -51.49
CA LEU A 148 9.43 -70.74 -51.70
C LEU A 148 8.31 -71.32 -52.55
N GLU A 149 7.09 -70.81 -52.39
CA GLU A 149 5.96 -71.17 -53.23
C GLU A 149 6.15 -70.69 -54.67
N CYS A 150 6.57 -69.43 -54.87
CA CYS A 150 6.74 -68.84 -56.21
C CYS A 150 7.81 -69.56 -57.06
N CYS A 151 8.94 -69.93 -56.46
CA CYS A 151 10.05 -70.61 -57.16
C CYS A 151 9.73 -72.05 -57.59
N SER A 152 8.65 -72.66 -57.10
CA SER A 152 8.25 -74.01 -57.52
C SER A 152 7.44 -74.05 -58.82
N TRP A 153 7.00 -72.90 -59.33
CA TRP A 153 6.07 -72.82 -60.47
C TRP A 153 6.66 -72.21 -61.76
N GLU A 154 7.87 -71.65 -61.72
CA GLU A 154 8.54 -71.04 -62.90
C GLU A 154 9.09 -72.08 -63.90
N THR A 155 8.92 -73.37 -63.65
CA THR A 155 9.43 -74.43 -64.54
C THR A 155 8.29 -75.18 -65.24
N CYS A 156 7.56 -74.53 -66.16
CA CYS A 156 6.76 -75.32 -67.11
C CYS A 156 6.41 -74.58 -68.42
N ASN A 157 6.66 -75.30 -69.52
CA ASN A 157 6.15 -75.14 -70.89
C ASN A 157 6.79 -74.12 -71.84
N ILE A 158 7.70 -74.65 -72.66
CA ILE A 158 7.78 -74.34 -74.09
C ILE A 158 7.51 -75.65 -74.83
N TYR A 159 6.37 -75.81 -75.52
CA TYR A 159 6.24 -76.59 -76.77
C TYR A 159 4.80 -76.62 -77.27
N ASN A 160 4.56 -76.02 -78.44
CA ASN A 160 4.05 -76.70 -79.66
C ASN A 160 3.69 -75.67 -80.73
N ILE A 161 4.61 -75.47 -81.67
CA ILE A 161 4.32 -74.97 -83.02
C ILE A 161 4.75 -76.12 -83.93
N ASN A 162 3.81 -76.82 -84.58
CA ASN A 162 3.97 -77.54 -85.87
C ASN A 162 2.91 -78.62 -86.12
N LEU A 163 1.62 -78.25 -86.28
CA LEU A 163 0.59 -79.19 -86.78
C LEU A 163 0.00 -78.81 -88.14
N GLU A 164 0.36 -77.66 -88.72
CA GLU A 164 -0.22 -77.25 -90.01
C GLU A 164 0.55 -77.78 -91.24
N HIS A 165 1.86 -78.05 -91.12
CA HIS A 165 2.65 -78.65 -92.21
C HIS A 165 2.40 -80.15 -92.44
N GLY A 166 1.71 -80.83 -91.53
CA GLY A 166 1.44 -82.27 -91.62
C GLY A 166 0.25 -82.66 -92.52
N PHE A 167 -0.69 -81.74 -92.76
CA PHE A 167 -1.94 -82.05 -93.49
C PHE A 167 -1.69 -82.25 -94.99
N THR A 168 -0.95 -81.34 -95.64
CA THR A 168 -0.59 -81.44 -97.06
C THR A 168 0.27 -82.67 -97.36
N LYS A 169 1.10 -83.12 -96.41
CA LYS A 169 1.95 -84.30 -96.57
C LYS A 169 1.20 -85.65 -96.47
N LYS A 170 0.06 -85.68 -95.74
CA LYS A 170 -0.74 -86.90 -95.53
C LYS A 170 -1.77 -87.19 -96.64
N PHE A 171 -2.10 -86.22 -97.49
CA PHE A 171 -3.11 -86.33 -98.55
C PHE A 171 -2.60 -86.01 -99.96
N ALA A 172 -1.28 -86.05 -100.18
CA ALA A 172 -0.63 -85.70 -101.47
C ALA A 172 -1.04 -86.56 -102.70
N GLY A 173 -1.89 -87.58 -102.53
CA GLY A 173 -2.39 -88.46 -103.60
C GLY A 173 -3.85 -88.22 -104.02
N VAL A 174 -4.52 -87.18 -103.53
CA VAL A 174 -5.92 -86.83 -103.85
C VAL A 174 -5.97 -85.76 -104.95
N PRO A 175 -6.93 -85.81 -105.91
CA PRO A 175 -7.06 -84.78 -106.94
C PRO A 175 -7.18 -83.35 -106.36
N PRO A 176 -6.58 -82.32 -106.99
CA PRO A 176 -6.50 -80.95 -106.43
C PRO A 176 -7.86 -80.35 -106.07
N ASP A 177 -8.88 -80.57 -106.90
CA ASP A 177 -10.22 -80.00 -106.73
C ASP A 177 -10.94 -80.57 -105.49
N LEU A 178 -10.77 -81.87 -105.24
CA LEU A 178 -11.30 -82.56 -104.05
C LEU A 178 -10.46 -82.25 -102.80
N LEU A 179 -9.17 -81.95 -102.97
CA LEU A 179 -8.28 -81.56 -101.87
C LEU A 179 -8.63 -80.17 -101.33
N GLU A 180 -9.04 -79.24 -102.19
CA GLU A 180 -9.52 -77.92 -101.79
C GLU A 180 -10.87 -78.00 -101.06
N GLU A 181 -11.80 -78.84 -101.53
CA GLU A 181 -13.07 -79.10 -100.85
C GLU A 181 -12.87 -79.77 -99.48
N LEU A 182 -11.98 -80.77 -99.38
CA LEU A 182 -11.57 -81.37 -98.11
C LEU A 182 -10.89 -80.36 -97.18
N PHE A 183 -10.11 -79.42 -97.69
CA PHE A 183 -9.48 -78.37 -96.88
C PHE A 183 -10.52 -77.39 -96.31
N GLN A 184 -11.58 -77.06 -97.05
CA GLN A 184 -12.71 -76.29 -96.54
C GLN A 184 -13.45 -77.05 -95.43
N LEU A 185 -13.66 -78.37 -95.59
CA LEU A 185 -14.24 -79.24 -94.56
C LEU A 185 -13.33 -79.44 -93.34
N TYR A 186 -12.01 -79.32 -93.52
CA TYR A 186 -11.00 -79.39 -92.46
C TYR A 186 -10.97 -78.11 -91.60
N LYS A 187 -11.34 -76.98 -92.21
CA LYS A 187 -11.51 -75.68 -91.52
C LYS A 187 -12.88 -75.53 -90.85
N ARG A 188 -13.88 -76.30 -91.27
CA ARG A 188 -15.23 -76.28 -90.65
C ARG A 188 -15.14 -76.80 -89.20
N ARG A 189 -15.81 -76.10 -88.28
CA ARG A 189 -15.86 -76.42 -86.84
C ARG A 189 -17.30 -76.74 -86.44
N PRO A 190 -17.52 -77.63 -85.45
CA PRO A 190 -18.85 -77.83 -84.86
C PRO A 190 -19.34 -76.50 -84.26
N LYS A 191 -20.62 -76.16 -84.49
CA LYS A 191 -21.25 -74.98 -83.88
C LYS A 191 -21.71 -75.35 -82.47
N THR A 192 -20.78 -75.59 -81.56
CA THR A 192 -21.13 -75.88 -80.17
C THR A 192 -21.28 -74.55 -79.41
N THR A 193 -22.44 -74.35 -78.78
CA THR A 193 -22.72 -73.33 -77.75
C THR A 193 -21.93 -73.63 -76.46
N MET A 194 -20.61 -73.76 -76.58
CA MET A 194 -19.72 -74.22 -75.51
C MET A 194 -19.14 -73.08 -74.67
N THR A 195 -19.19 -71.84 -75.15
CA THR A 195 -18.57 -70.71 -74.45
C THR A 195 -19.40 -70.23 -73.25
N GLU A 196 -20.68 -70.59 -73.14
CA GLU A 196 -21.59 -70.01 -72.14
C GLU A 196 -21.72 -70.85 -70.85
N MET A 197 -21.53 -72.18 -70.90
CA MET A 197 -21.65 -73.05 -69.71
C MET A 197 -20.38 -73.12 -68.85
N LEU A 198 -19.20 -72.90 -69.40
CA LEU A 198 -17.94 -72.97 -68.64
C LEU A 198 -17.62 -71.69 -67.87
N LEU A 199 -18.12 -70.53 -68.32
CA LEU A 199 -17.94 -69.27 -67.57
C LEU A 199 -18.75 -69.25 -66.27
N ASP A 200 -19.92 -69.90 -66.21
CA ASP A 200 -20.81 -69.84 -65.05
C ASP A 200 -20.30 -70.67 -63.84
N ARG A 201 -19.33 -71.58 -64.07
CA ARG A 201 -18.68 -72.38 -63.01
C ARG A 201 -17.31 -71.85 -62.59
N ALA A 202 -16.81 -70.78 -63.21
CA ALA A 202 -15.57 -70.13 -62.78
C ALA A 202 -15.76 -69.23 -61.53
N GLY A 203 -17.00 -69.05 -61.06
CA GLY A 203 -17.35 -68.17 -59.93
C GLY A 203 -17.24 -68.79 -58.53
N LEU A 204 -16.86 -70.05 -58.38
CA LEU A 204 -16.76 -70.71 -57.07
C LEU A 204 -15.30 -71.09 -56.79
N TYR A 205 -14.64 -70.24 -56.00
CA TYR A 205 -13.36 -70.53 -55.36
C TYR A 205 -13.40 -71.89 -54.65
N GLY A 206 -12.69 -72.89 -55.15
CA GLY A 206 -12.51 -74.16 -54.45
C GLY A 206 -12.09 -75.30 -55.38
N ASP A 207 -10.86 -75.78 -55.18
CA ASP A 207 -10.25 -77.00 -55.71
C ASP A 207 -9.89 -77.06 -57.21
N CYS A 208 -8.59 -76.90 -57.44
CA CYS A 208 -7.89 -77.18 -58.70
C CYS A 208 -7.85 -78.68 -59.09
N SER A 209 -8.72 -79.54 -58.53
CA SER A 209 -8.78 -80.97 -58.89
C SER A 209 -9.67 -81.25 -60.11
N GLY A 210 -10.58 -80.33 -60.46
CA GLY A 210 -11.56 -80.52 -61.54
C GLY A 210 -11.02 -80.38 -62.98
N SER A 211 -9.89 -79.67 -63.17
CA SER A 211 -9.40 -79.25 -64.50
C SER A 211 -9.19 -80.42 -65.48
N ALA A 212 -8.69 -81.57 -65.00
CA ALA A 212 -8.41 -82.73 -65.86
C ALA A 212 -9.67 -83.56 -66.20
N GLU A 213 -10.66 -83.58 -65.31
CA GLU A 213 -11.94 -84.27 -65.51
C GLU A 213 -12.88 -83.44 -66.38
N ASP A 214 -12.86 -82.11 -66.19
CA ASP A 214 -13.57 -81.14 -67.01
C ASP A 214 -13.03 -81.11 -68.44
N TYR A 215 -11.70 -81.21 -68.63
CA TYR A 215 -11.10 -81.38 -69.97
C TYR A 215 -11.59 -82.65 -70.66
N LYS A 216 -11.61 -83.79 -69.96
CA LYS A 216 -12.07 -85.06 -70.52
C LYS A 216 -13.56 -85.02 -70.87
N HIS A 217 -14.37 -84.36 -70.04
CA HIS A 217 -15.80 -84.18 -70.28
C HIS A 217 -16.07 -83.25 -71.47
N ALA A 218 -15.39 -82.11 -71.54
CA ALA A 218 -15.47 -81.17 -72.66
C ALA A 218 -15.00 -81.81 -73.98
N LEU A 219 -13.91 -82.56 -73.95
CA LEU A 219 -13.40 -83.32 -75.09
C LEU A 219 -14.41 -84.39 -75.53
N GLY A 220 -15.03 -85.10 -74.59
CA GLY A 220 -16.06 -86.10 -74.88
C GLY A 220 -17.30 -85.53 -75.56
N LEU A 221 -17.75 -84.34 -75.14
CA LEU A 221 -18.86 -83.63 -75.79
C LEU A 221 -18.48 -83.08 -77.17
N LEU A 222 -17.24 -82.59 -77.33
CA LEU A 222 -16.71 -82.16 -78.62
C LEU A 222 -16.65 -83.31 -79.62
N MET A 223 -16.20 -84.50 -79.18
CA MET A 223 -16.14 -85.69 -80.04
C MET A 223 -17.53 -86.13 -80.51
N LYS A 224 -18.57 -86.00 -79.67
CA LYS A 224 -19.97 -86.25 -80.08
C LYS A 224 -20.45 -85.26 -81.16
N ALA A 225 -20.09 -83.98 -81.04
CA ALA A 225 -20.42 -82.99 -82.07
C ALA A 225 -19.62 -83.20 -83.38
N MET A 226 -18.45 -83.83 -83.31
CA MET A 226 -17.68 -84.25 -84.49
C MET A 226 -18.34 -85.42 -85.23
N ASP A 227 -19.03 -86.33 -84.52
CA ASP A 227 -19.76 -87.44 -85.14
C ASP A 227 -20.85 -86.96 -86.12
N GLU A 228 -21.49 -85.82 -85.83
CA GLU A 228 -22.48 -85.17 -86.72
C GLU A 228 -21.83 -84.61 -88.00
N LEU A 229 -20.62 -84.05 -87.89
CA LEU A 229 -19.87 -83.50 -89.03
C LEU A 229 -19.15 -84.57 -89.86
N ASP A 230 -18.83 -85.71 -89.26
CA ASP A 230 -18.23 -86.87 -89.92
C ASP A 230 -19.27 -87.79 -90.58
N SER A 231 -20.56 -87.41 -90.52
CA SER A 231 -21.66 -88.18 -91.13
C SER A 231 -21.47 -88.33 -92.64
N ARG A 232 -21.94 -89.47 -93.17
CA ARG A 232 -21.80 -89.83 -94.60
C ARG A 232 -22.51 -88.85 -95.55
N GLU A 233 -23.40 -88.03 -95.03
CA GLU A 233 -24.15 -87.00 -95.76
C GLU A 233 -23.25 -85.82 -96.18
N HIS A 234 -22.12 -85.63 -95.50
CA HIS A 234 -21.18 -84.53 -95.76
C HIS A 234 -19.96 -84.94 -96.62
N MET A 235 -19.97 -86.16 -97.16
CA MET A 235 -18.89 -86.71 -97.98
C MET A 235 -18.98 -86.20 -99.44
N PRO A 236 -17.90 -85.66 -100.02
CA PRO A 236 -17.88 -85.24 -101.43
C PRO A 236 -18.13 -86.41 -102.39
N ASN A 237 -18.92 -86.16 -103.44
CA ASN A 237 -19.27 -87.16 -104.44
C ASN A 237 -18.03 -87.62 -105.23
N GLY A 238 -17.63 -88.89 -105.11
CA GLY A 238 -16.51 -89.49 -105.85
C GLY A 238 -15.26 -89.80 -105.00
N LEU A 239 -15.29 -89.60 -103.69
CA LEU A 239 -14.20 -89.99 -102.80
C LEU A 239 -14.26 -91.48 -102.41
N ASP A 240 -13.11 -92.12 -102.16
CA ASP A 240 -13.06 -93.47 -101.60
C ASP A 240 -13.32 -93.46 -100.09
N LEU A 241 -14.04 -94.47 -99.59
CA LEU A 241 -14.43 -94.58 -98.18
C LEU A 241 -13.20 -94.59 -97.26
N SER A 242 -12.11 -95.21 -97.70
CA SER A 242 -10.87 -95.32 -96.91
C SER A 242 -10.14 -93.98 -96.75
N ILE A 243 -10.30 -93.06 -97.71
CA ILE A 243 -9.70 -91.72 -97.68
C ILE A 243 -10.54 -90.81 -96.80
N TRP A 244 -11.88 -90.94 -96.84
CA TRP A 244 -12.80 -90.22 -95.97
C TRP A 244 -12.58 -90.56 -94.49
N GLU A 245 -12.46 -91.85 -94.15
CA GLU A 245 -12.16 -92.29 -92.77
C GLU A 245 -10.82 -91.72 -92.27
N ARG A 246 -9.79 -91.70 -93.12
CA ARG A 246 -8.49 -91.10 -92.79
C ARG A 246 -8.57 -89.58 -92.60
N PHE A 247 -9.40 -88.91 -93.39
CA PHE A 247 -9.67 -87.48 -93.26
C PHE A 247 -10.40 -87.16 -91.96
N CYS A 248 -11.46 -87.90 -91.62
CA CYS A 248 -12.18 -87.74 -90.35
C CYS A 248 -11.24 -87.94 -89.15
N LEU A 249 -10.37 -88.95 -89.18
CA LEU A 249 -9.36 -89.17 -88.13
C LEU A 249 -8.35 -88.02 -88.02
N ALA A 250 -7.85 -87.51 -89.15
CA ALA A 250 -6.93 -86.36 -89.14
C ALA A 250 -7.60 -85.07 -88.64
N ARG A 251 -8.89 -84.89 -88.94
CA ARG A 251 -9.71 -83.78 -88.46
C ARG A 251 -9.96 -83.87 -86.95
N ARG A 252 -10.34 -85.04 -86.44
CA ARG A 252 -10.49 -85.29 -84.99
C ARG A 252 -9.18 -85.05 -84.24
N SER A 253 -8.06 -85.59 -84.72
CA SER A 253 -6.75 -85.38 -84.10
C SER A 253 -6.32 -83.90 -84.07
N LYS A 254 -6.63 -83.11 -85.12
CA LYS A 254 -6.40 -81.66 -85.09
C LYS A 254 -7.28 -80.98 -84.05
N MET A 255 -8.57 -81.32 -83.99
CA MET A 255 -9.50 -80.76 -82.99
C MET A 255 -9.07 -81.09 -81.56
N GLU A 256 -8.65 -82.32 -81.29
CA GLU A 256 -8.10 -82.73 -80.00
C GLU A 256 -6.86 -81.91 -79.64
N SER A 257 -5.96 -81.68 -80.59
CA SER A 257 -4.76 -80.86 -80.36
C SER A 257 -5.06 -79.37 -80.17
N GLU A 258 -6.01 -78.80 -80.92
CA GLU A 258 -6.43 -77.39 -80.78
C GLU A 258 -7.12 -77.16 -79.43
N GLU A 259 -7.98 -78.09 -79.02
CA GLU A 259 -8.65 -78.04 -77.72
C GLU A 259 -7.64 -78.22 -76.59
N LEU A 260 -6.72 -79.19 -76.70
CA LEU A 260 -5.62 -79.33 -75.75
C LEU A 260 -4.79 -78.05 -75.61
N VAL A 261 -4.46 -77.38 -76.73
CA VAL A 261 -3.73 -76.10 -76.71
C VAL A 261 -4.54 -75.00 -76.02
N LYS A 262 -5.86 -74.88 -76.30
CA LYS A 262 -6.73 -73.91 -75.63
C LYS A 262 -6.79 -74.15 -74.12
N TRP A 263 -6.94 -75.40 -73.70
CA TRP A 263 -6.95 -75.76 -72.29
C TRP A 263 -5.60 -75.49 -71.63
N LYS A 264 -4.49 -75.83 -72.29
CA LYS A 264 -3.16 -75.49 -71.78
C LYS A 264 -2.94 -73.98 -71.69
N ALA A 265 -3.40 -73.21 -72.67
CA ALA A 265 -3.35 -71.76 -72.64
C ALA A 265 -4.19 -71.16 -71.50
N LEU A 266 -5.39 -71.73 -71.23
CA LEU A 266 -6.23 -71.31 -70.11
C LEU A 266 -5.56 -71.63 -68.76
N THR A 267 -5.05 -72.85 -68.59
CA THR A 267 -4.31 -73.21 -67.36
C THR A 267 -3.06 -72.37 -67.16
N LEU A 268 -2.37 -72.00 -68.25
CA LEU A 268 -1.19 -71.14 -68.20
C LEU A 268 -1.60 -69.71 -67.81
N ALA A 269 -2.68 -69.16 -68.36
CA ALA A 269 -3.20 -67.85 -67.98
C ALA A 269 -3.64 -67.80 -66.50
N GLU A 270 -4.25 -68.87 -65.98
CA GLU A 270 -4.58 -69.00 -64.56
C GLU A 270 -3.31 -69.04 -63.68
N MET A 271 -2.28 -69.77 -64.11
CA MET A 271 -0.98 -69.84 -63.43
C MET A 271 -0.27 -68.49 -63.44
N GLU A 272 -0.23 -67.79 -64.58
CA GLU A 272 0.34 -66.44 -64.71
C GLU A 272 -0.40 -65.43 -63.83
N ALA A 273 -1.73 -65.47 -63.80
CA ALA A 273 -2.54 -64.61 -62.94
C ALA A 273 -2.28 -64.89 -61.44
N PHE A 274 -2.11 -66.16 -61.06
CA PHE A 274 -1.73 -66.54 -59.69
C PHE A 274 -0.33 -66.05 -59.32
N LEU A 275 0.64 -66.24 -60.21
CA LEU A 275 2.02 -65.77 -60.03
C LEU A 275 2.06 -64.25 -59.89
N GLN A 276 1.33 -63.51 -60.73
CA GLN A 276 1.24 -62.05 -60.63
C GLN A 276 0.66 -61.61 -59.28
N ARG A 277 -0.43 -62.23 -58.80
CA ARG A 277 -0.99 -61.92 -57.46
C ARG A 277 0.04 -62.14 -56.35
N ARG A 278 0.81 -63.24 -56.41
CA ARG A 278 1.87 -63.53 -55.43
C ARG A 278 3.03 -62.56 -55.51
N MET A 279 3.40 -62.12 -56.72
CA MET A 279 4.40 -61.06 -56.91
C MET A 279 3.94 -59.74 -56.29
N ASP A 280 2.68 -59.34 -56.52
CA ASP A 280 2.11 -58.12 -55.96
C ASP A 280 2.09 -58.18 -54.42
N ASP A 281 1.71 -59.33 -53.83
CA ASP A 281 1.72 -59.53 -52.38
C ASP A 281 3.14 -59.52 -51.79
N ASN A 282 4.12 -60.08 -52.49
CA ASN A 282 5.53 -60.00 -52.08
C ASN A 282 6.05 -58.56 -52.11
N GLU A 283 5.66 -57.76 -53.12
CA GLU A 283 6.05 -56.36 -53.20
C GLU A 283 5.43 -55.52 -52.07
N LYS A 284 4.16 -55.79 -51.71
CA LYS A 284 3.53 -55.17 -50.51
C LYS A 284 4.27 -55.53 -49.23
N ILE A 285 4.65 -56.80 -49.05
CA ILE A 285 5.42 -57.22 -47.86
C ILE A 285 6.79 -56.53 -47.83
N LYS A 286 7.45 -56.36 -48.98
CA LYS A 286 8.72 -55.61 -49.05
C LYS A 286 8.55 -54.14 -48.66
N SER A 287 7.51 -53.46 -49.17
CA SER A 287 7.27 -52.06 -48.79
C SER A 287 6.96 -51.93 -47.30
N GLU A 288 6.15 -52.83 -46.74
CA GLU A 288 5.87 -52.86 -45.29
C GLU A 288 7.15 -53.08 -44.45
N ILE A 289 8.06 -53.96 -44.90
CA ILE A 289 9.34 -54.18 -44.24
C ILE A 289 10.21 -52.92 -44.29
N GLU A 290 10.27 -52.23 -45.43
CA GLU A 290 11.01 -50.99 -45.59
C GLU A 290 10.47 -49.88 -44.67
N ASP A 291 9.14 -49.74 -44.59
CA ASP A 291 8.49 -48.79 -43.67
C ASP A 291 8.86 -49.08 -42.20
N ILE A 292 8.86 -50.36 -41.81
CA ILE A 292 9.28 -50.78 -40.46
C ILE A 292 10.76 -50.44 -40.21
N PHE A 293 11.64 -50.61 -41.21
CA PHE A 293 13.06 -50.25 -41.08
C PHE A 293 13.27 -48.74 -40.91
N GLN A 294 12.51 -47.91 -41.63
CA GLN A 294 12.56 -46.45 -41.48
C GLN A 294 12.14 -46.03 -40.07
N GLU A 295 11.03 -46.57 -39.57
CA GLU A 295 10.56 -46.33 -38.19
C GLU A 295 11.56 -46.80 -37.13
N LEU A 296 12.19 -47.97 -37.32
CA LEU A 296 13.24 -48.46 -36.42
C LEU A 296 14.46 -47.55 -36.43
N THR A 297 14.82 -46.99 -37.58
CA THR A 297 15.96 -46.06 -37.70
C THR A 297 15.65 -44.76 -36.99
N TRP A 298 14.45 -44.20 -37.20
CA TRP A 298 13.98 -43.01 -36.49
C TRP A 298 13.96 -43.21 -34.98
N LEU A 299 13.43 -44.34 -34.48
CA LEU A 299 13.42 -44.65 -33.05
C LEU A 299 14.83 -44.76 -32.47
N LYS A 300 15.77 -45.36 -33.20
CA LYS A 300 17.18 -45.45 -32.75
C LYS A 300 17.81 -44.07 -32.62
N GLU A 301 17.57 -43.17 -33.56
CA GLU A 301 18.05 -41.79 -33.48
C GLU A 301 17.44 -41.06 -32.28
N GLU A 302 16.14 -41.21 -32.04
CA GLU A 302 15.46 -40.54 -30.94
C GLU A 302 15.93 -41.05 -29.57
N LYS A 303 16.16 -42.37 -29.46
CA LYS A 303 16.78 -43.01 -28.30
C LYS A 303 18.20 -42.53 -28.05
N ILE A 304 19.00 -42.35 -29.11
CA ILE A 304 20.34 -41.77 -28.99
C ILE A 304 20.27 -40.32 -28.49
N LYS A 305 19.36 -39.50 -29.03
CA LYS A 305 19.16 -38.12 -28.55
C LYS A 305 18.77 -38.09 -27.08
N LEU A 306 17.82 -38.92 -26.66
CA LEU A 306 17.41 -39.01 -25.25
C LEU A 306 18.59 -39.35 -24.34
N ARG A 307 19.40 -40.34 -24.72
CA ARG A 307 20.53 -40.82 -23.91
C ARG A 307 21.68 -39.82 -23.84
N LEU A 308 21.89 -39.03 -24.90
CA LEU A 308 22.94 -38.02 -24.95
C LEU A 308 22.51 -36.67 -24.34
N ASN A 309 21.23 -36.31 -24.46
CA ASN A 309 20.70 -35.05 -23.95
C ASN A 309 20.39 -35.17 -22.46
N LEU A 310 21.30 -34.67 -21.63
CA LEU A 310 21.11 -34.61 -20.19
C LEU A 310 20.33 -33.35 -19.81
N THR A 311 19.25 -33.53 -19.06
CA THR A 311 18.51 -32.41 -18.47
C THR A 311 19.32 -31.80 -17.33
N VAL A 312 19.74 -30.55 -17.49
CA VAL A 312 20.46 -29.78 -16.46
C VAL A 312 19.54 -28.73 -15.87
N GLN A 313 19.41 -28.73 -14.54
CA GLN A 313 18.60 -27.75 -13.84
C GLN A 313 19.45 -26.56 -13.38
N PHE A 314 19.01 -25.36 -13.74
CA PHE A 314 19.60 -24.11 -13.27
C PHE A 314 18.67 -23.41 -12.28
N LEU A 315 19.24 -22.87 -11.20
CA LEU A 315 18.52 -22.05 -10.24
C LEU A 315 18.77 -20.58 -10.58
N LEU A 316 17.74 -19.90 -11.10
CA LEU A 316 17.79 -18.50 -11.46
C LEU A 316 16.83 -17.72 -10.57
N LYS A 317 17.22 -16.49 -10.19
CA LYS A 317 16.38 -15.61 -9.36
C LYS A 317 15.38 -14.84 -10.22
N GLN A 318 14.26 -14.44 -9.63
CA GLN A 318 13.33 -13.49 -10.23
C GLN A 318 14.07 -12.19 -10.60
N GLY A 319 13.87 -11.70 -11.82
CA GLY A 319 14.60 -10.57 -12.42
C GLY A 319 15.84 -10.97 -13.24
N GLN A 320 16.27 -12.24 -13.19
CA GLN A 320 17.20 -12.81 -14.19
C GLN A 320 16.45 -13.53 -15.31
N VAL A 321 15.24 -13.99 -15.02
CA VAL A 321 14.33 -14.59 -15.99
C VAL A 321 13.00 -13.88 -15.85
N GLU A 322 12.48 -13.38 -16.97
CA GLU A 322 11.13 -12.83 -17.06
C GLU A 322 10.21 -13.85 -17.75
N LEU A 323 9.00 -13.95 -17.23
CA LEU A 323 7.94 -14.81 -17.72
C LEU A 323 6.72 -13.93 -18.02
N GLU A 324 6.02 -14.21 -19.12
CA GLU A 324 4.69 -13.63 -19.30
C GLU A 324 3.76 -14.21 -18.25
N SER A 325 3.00 -13.35 -17.58
CA SER A 325 2.28 -13.67 -16.35
C SER A 325 1.07 -14.57 -16.60
N THR A 326 1.26 -15.89 -16.66
CA THR A 326 0.20 -16.89 -16.54
C THR A 326 0.07 -17.42 -15.11
N GLU A 327 -1.15 -17.78 -14.68
CA GLU A 327 -1.45 -18.34 -13.34
C GLU A 327 -0.69 -19.63 -13.04
N ILE A 328 -0.31 -20.36 -14.10
CA ILE A 328 0.67 -21.45 -14.07
C ILE A 328 1.86 -20.96 -14.89
N PRO A 329 3.07 -20.87 -14.31
CA PRO A 329 4.23 -20.40 -15.04
C PRO A 329 4.61 -21.43 -16.12
N ASP A 330 4.39 -21.06 -17.37
CA ASP A 330 4.93 -21.76 -18.53
C ASP A 330 6.34 -21.21 -18.79
N TYR A 331 7.35 -22.08 -18.74
CA TYR A 331 8.76 -21.71 -18.90
C TYR A 331 9.24 -21.84 -20.36
N THR A 332 8.35 -22.16 -21.30
CA THR A 332 8.70 -22.34 -22.71
C THR A 332 9.22 -21.05 -23.34
N ASP A 333 8.61 -19.91 -22.98
CA ASP A 333 8.97 -18.58 -23.49
C ASP A 333 9.84 -17.77 -22.50
N ALA A 334 10.58 -18.46 -21.63
CA ALA A 334 11.41 -17.80 -20.62
C ALA A 334 12.57 -17.01 -21.24
N ILE A 335 12.65 -15.70 -20.93
CA ILE A 335 13.70 -14.81 -21.43
C ILE A 335 14.74 -14.57 -20.33
N LEU A 336 16.00 -14.94 -20.60
CA LEU A 336 17.12 -14.64 -19.70
C LEU A 336 17.59 -13.20 -19.90
N ILE A 337 17.55 -12.39 -18.84
CA ILE A 337 18.02 -11.02 -18.85
C ILE A 337 19.42 -10.92 -18.24
N ASN A 338 20.32 -10.23 -18.95
CA ASN A 338 21.63 -9.91 -18.41
C ASN A 338 21.49 -8.86 -17.30
N LYS A 339 21.72 -9.29 -16.06
CA LYS A 339 21.67 -8.45 -14.86
C LYS A 339 22.56 -7.20 -14.96
N ALA A 340 23.69 -7.28 -15.67
CA ALA A 340 24.61 -6.14 -15.82
C ALA A 340 23.93 -4.93 -16.48
N VAL A 341 23.05 -5.15 -17.46
CA VAL A 341 22.32 -4.07 -18.15
C VAL A 341 21.34 -3.38 -17.21
N ILE A 342 20.65 -4.16 -16.36
CA ILE A 342 19.73 -3.62 -15.35
C ILE A 342 20.51 -2.86 -14.27
N GLU A 343 21.63 -3.41 -13.79
CA GLU A 343 22.49 -2.77 -12.80
C GLU A 343 23.05 -1.45 -13.31
N GLU A 344 23.52 -1.41 -14.56
CA GLU A 344 24.00 -0.18 -15.21
C GLU A 344 22.89 0.86 -15.33
N LEU A 345 21.69 0.46 -15.73
CA LEU A 345 20.53 1.35 -15.79
C LEU A 345 20.16 1.90 -14.41
N ASN A 346 20.17 1.06 -13.37
CA ASN A 346 19.90 1.46 -12.00
C ASN A 346 20.96 2.44 -11.48
N CYS A 347 22.24 2.20 -11.77
CA CYS A 347 23.32 3.14 -11.46
C CYS A 347 23.10 4.50 -12.16
N SER A 348 22.70 4.48 -13.44
CA SER A 348 22.38 5.71 -14.17
C SER A 348 21.18 6.45 -13.57
N ILE A 349 20.11 5.74 -13.20
CA ILE A 349 18.93 6.32 -12.53
C ILE A 349 19.32 6.95 -11.19
N MET A 350 20.11 6.26 -10.37
CA MET A 350 20.58 6.78 -9.09
C MET A 350 21.44 8.03 -9.28
N ALA A 351 22.36 8.03 -10.24
CA ALA A 351 23.18 9.20 -10.54
C ALA A 351 22.34 10.41 -11.01
N GLN A 352 21.28 10.17 -11.78
CA GLN A 352 20.35 11.24 -12.17
C GLN A 352 19.51 11.74 -10.99
N ALA A 353 19.07 10.84 -10.10
CA ALA A 353 18.36 11.21 -8.88
C ALA A 353 19.24 12.06 -7.95
N GLU A 354 20.50 11.68 -7.76
CA GLU A 354 21.48 12.45 -7.00
C GLU A 354 21.70 13.84 -7.60
N LYS A 355 21.86 13.95 -8.92
CA LYS A 355 21.96 15.25 -9.61
C LYS A 355 20.73 16.13 -9.39
N LYS A 356 19.54 15.53 -9.45
CA LYS A 356 18.27 16.25 -9.18
C LYS A 356 18.23 16.75 -7.73
N ILE A 357 18.60 15.91 -6.77
CA ILE A 357 18.64 16.28 -5.35
C ILE A 357 19.66 17.39 -5.12
N ALA A 358 20.87 17.28 -5.68
CA ALA A 358 21.90 18.31 -5.60
C ALA A 358 21.38 19.65 -6.15
N SER A 359 20.75 19.64 -7.33
CA SER A 359 20.13 20.83 -7.93
C SER A 359 19.02 21.42 -7.04
N MET A 360 18.21 20.56 -6.40
CA MET A 360 17.18 21.00 -5.45
C MET A 360 17.78 21.62 -4.18
N VAL A 361 18.91 21.09 -3.69
CA VAL A 361 19.63 21.64 -2.53
C VAL A 361 20.24 22.99 -2.88
N GLU A 362 20.90 23.11 -4.03
CA GLU A 362 21.43 24.38 -4.53
C GLU A 362 20.33 25.43 -4.69
N TYR A 363 19.18 25.06 -5.24
CA TYR A 363 18.02 25.93 -5.35
C TYR A 363 17.54 26.40 -3.96
N LYS A 364 17.37 25.46 -3.02
CA LYS A 364 16.96 25.78 -1.64
C LYS A 364 17.96 26.75 -0.98
N ASP A 365 19.26 26.52 -1.13
CA ASP A 365 20.29 27.36 -0.53
C ASP A 365 20.41 28.74 -1.20
N PHE A 366 20.18 28.83 -2.51
CA PHE A 366 20.06 30.08 -3.24
C PHE A 366 18.90 30.94 -2.71
N PHE A 367 17.71 30.37 -2.56
CA PHE A 367 16.56 31.10 -2.00
C PHE A 367 16.78 31.48 -0.54
N LYS A 368 17.42 30.62 0.26
CA LYS A 368 17.82 30.97 1.63
C LYS A 368 18.74 32.20 1.65
N GLY A 369 19.69 32.29 0.72
CA GLY A 369 20.55 33.46 0.53
C GLY A 369 19.76 34.72 0.17
N ILE A 370 18.80 34.62 -0.76
CA ILE A 370 17.91 35.74 -1.11
C ILE A 370 17.12 36.22 0.10
N PHE A 371 16.47 35.31 0.84
CA PHE A 371 15.69 35.69 2.03
C PHE A 371 16.55 36.35 3.10
N GLN A 372 17.79 35.88 3.29
CA GLN A 372 18.73 36.51 4.22
C GLN A 372 19.07 37.94 3.78
N LEU A 373 19.38 38.14 2.50
CA LEU A 373 19.65 39.47 1.94
C LEU A 373 18.44 40.40 2.04
N GLU A 374 17.24 39.91 1.76
CA GLU A 374 16.00 40.69 1.92
C GLU A 374 15.77 41.12 3.37
N TRP A 375 16.03 40.21 4.32
CA TRP A 375 15.96 40.50 5.74
C TRP A 375 16.98 41.55 6.16
N GLU A 376 18.23 41.42 5.72
CA GLU A 376 19.30 42.39 5.97
C GLU A 376 18.95 43.76 5.38
N HIS A 377 18.45 43.80 4.14
CA HIS A 377 18.00 45.03 3.51
C HIS A 377 16.83 45.67 4.27
N LYS A 378 15.87 44.88 4.77
CA LYS A 378 14.76 45.38 5.58
C LYS A 378 15.25 45.93 6.94
N LYS A 379 16.19 45.24 7.58
CA LYS A 379 16.84 45.69 8.82
C LYS A 379 17.55 47.04 8.60
N MET A 380 18.36 47.15 7.55
CA MET A 380 19.07 48.39 7.22
C MET A 380 18.09 49.54 6.93
N ARG A 381 17.00 49.28 6.18
CA ARG A 381 15.94 50.28 5.96
C ARG A 381 15.29 50.77 7.26
N MET A 382 15.00 49.86 8.20
CA MET A 382 14.47 50.23 9.51
C MET A 382 15.48 51.07 10.32
N GLN A 383 16.76 50.71 10.30
CA GLN A 383 17.81 51.51 10.94
C GLN A 383 17.95 52.90 10.32
N ILE A 384 17.85 53.01 8.99
CA ILE A 384 17.85 54.30 8.30
C ILE A 384 16.64 55.14 8.75
N GLU A 385 15.46 54.55 8.85
CA GLU A 385 14.26 55.29 9.28
C GLU A 385 14.35 55.72 10.75
N ASP A 386 14.86 54.86 11.64
CA ASP A 386 15.13 55.21 13.05
C ASP A 386 16.13 56.37 13.17
N LEU A 387 17.22 56.33 12.39
CA LEU A 387 18.20 57.42 12.36
C LEU A 387 17.61 58.71 11.79
N LYS A 388 16.78 58.63 10.74
CA LYS A 388 16.04 59.78 10.21
C LYS A 388 15.08 60.34 11.24
N GLN A 389 14.37 59.49 11.98
CA GLN A 389 13.47 59.92 13.04
C GLN A 389 14.25 60.61 14.15
N LYS A 390 15.34 60.03 14.64
CA LYS A 390 16.23 60.67 15.62
C LYS A 390 16.76 62.02 15.14
N ALA A 391 17.15 62.13 13.88
CA ALA A 391 17.57 63.40 13.30
C ALA A 391 16.43 64.44 13.28
N ARG A 392 15.21 64.04 12.89
CA ARG A 392 14.01 64.89 12.98
C ARG A 392 13.72 65.30 14.41
N ASP A 393 13.80 64.38 15.37
CA ASP A 393 13.56 64.65 16.78
C ASP A 393 14.58 65.66 17.33
N ILE A 394 15.87 65.55 16.96
CA ILE A 394 16.90 66.53 17.34
C ILE A 394 16.59 67.92 16.77
N VAL A 395 16.19 68.01 15.49
CA VAL A 395 15.88 69.29 14.84
C VAL A 395 14.62 69.93 15.42
N THR A 396 13.60 69.12 15.73
CA THR A 396 12.32 69.59 16.29
C THR A 396 12.37 69.83 17.80
N LEU A 397 13.44 69.39 18.48
CA LEU A 397 13.60 69.52 19.91
C LEU A 397 13.63 71.02 20.31
N PRO A 398 12.64 71.51 21.06
CA PRO A 398 12.67 72.90 21.51
C PRO A 398 13.82 73.06 22.51
N ILE A 399 14.71 74.02 22.23
CA ILE A 399 15.81 74.38 23.12
C ILE A 399 15.23 75.23 24.23
N SER A 400 14.94 74.62 25.38
CA SER A 400 14.58 75.33 26.60
C SER A 400 15.81 75.98 27.22
N LYS A 401 15.61 77.01 28.05
CA LYS A 401 16.70 77.71 28.76
C LYS A 401 17.57 76.76 29.59
N ASP A 402 16.96 75.76 30.23
CA ASP A 402 17.70 74.75 31.02
C ASP A 402 18.57 73.85 30.12
N ARG A 403 18.08 73.47 28.92
CA ARG A 403 18.87 72.72 27.93
C ARG A 403 20.02 73.55 27.36
N GLN A 404 19.81 74.84 27.15
CA GLN A 404 20.88 75.77 26.74
C GLN A 404 21.96 75.89 27.83
N LEU A 405 21.55 75.99 29.10
CA LEU A 405 22.47 76.01 30.25
C LEU A 405 23.26 74.70 30.37
N PHE A 406 22.63 73.55 30.14
CA PHE A 406 23.30 72.24 30.11
C PHE A 406 24.38 72.15 29.03
N LEU A 407 24.10 72.66 27.82
CA LEU A 407 25.06 72.62 26.71
C LEU A 407 26.20 73.65 26.86
N THR A 408 25.99 74.74 27.60
CA THR A 408 26.96 75.86 27.70
C THR A 408 27.84 75.78 28.95
N VAL A 409 27.34 75.22 30.05
CA VAL A 409 28.05 75.17 31.34
C VAL A 409 28.73 73.82 31.52
N LEU A 410 30.06 73.82 31.64
CA LEU A 410 30.88 72.62 31.78
C LEU A 410 30.55 71.74 33.01
N ASN A 411 30.00 72.35 34.08
CA ASN A 411 29.58 71.66 35.31
C ASN A 411 28.13 72.00 35.67
N TYR A 412 27.19 71.58 34.80
CA TYR A 412 25.77 71.84 34.97
C TYR A 412 25.23 71.37 36.34
N ASP A 413 25.68 70.22 36.81
CA ASP A 413 25.24 69.64 38.10
C ASP A 413 25.64 70.51 39.28
N SER A 414 26.82 71.14 39.23
CA SER A 414 27.27 72.08 40.28
C SER A 414 26.44 73.37 40.26
N HIS A 415 26.09 73.87 39.07
CA HIS A 415 25.22 75.04 38.93
C HIS A 415 23.80 74.77 39.43
N ILE A 416 23.25 73.58 39.16
CA ILE A 416 21.96 73.16 39.73
C ILE A 416 22.07 73.03 41.25
N ALA A 417 23.08 72.34 41.76
CA ALA A 417 23.25 72.15 43.21
C ALA A 417 23.36 73.50 43.94
N HIS A 418 24.06 74.47 43.35
CA HIS A 418 24.12 75.83 43.88
C HIS A 418 22.74 76.52 43.85
N ARG A 419 22.01 76.45 42.73
CA ARG A 419 20.66 77.02 42.60
C ARG A 419 19.69 76.39 43.60
N ILE A 420 19.74 75.07 43.80
CA ILE A 420 18.95 74.34 44.80
C ILE A 420 19.31 74.84 46.20
N SER A 421 20.60 74.93 46.54
CA SER A 421 21.05 75.42 47.83
C SER A 421 20.57 76.85 48.13
N VAL A 422 20.61 77.75 47.14
CA VAL A 422 20.08 79.12 47.28
C VAL A 422 18.55 79.13 47.50
N MET A 423 17.81 78.27 46.78
CA MET A 423 16.36 78.14 46.98
C MET A 423 16.01 77.57 48.35
N GLU A 424 16.76 76.57 48.83
CA GLU A 424 16.60 75.99 50.17
C GLU A 424 16.86 77.02 51.28
N GLN A 425 17.90 77.85 51.13
CA GLN A 425 18.16 78.95 52.06
C GLN A 425 17.00 79.98 52.08
N SER A 426 16.48 80.36 50.91
CA SER A 426 15.33 81.27 50.82
C SER A 426 14.06 80.67 51.43
N LEU A 427 13.82 79.37 51.23
CA LEU A 427 12.69 78.65 51.84
C LEU A 427 12.83 78.59 53.37
N GLY A 428 14.04 78.35 53.89
CA GLY A 428 14.31 78.38 55.33
C GLY A 428 14.00 79.74 55.96
N ILE A 429 14.38 80.84 55.30
CA ILE A 429 14.05 82.21 55.77
C ILE A 429 12.53 82.43 55.77
N MET A 430 11.83 82.01 54.71
CA MET A 430 10.37 82.14 54.62
C MET A 430 9.65 81.30 55.68
N ASP A 431 10.14 80.11 55.99
CA ASP A 431 9.56 79.23 57.03
C ASP A 431 9.71 79.84 58.43
N GLU A 432 10.87 80.40 58.76
CA GLU A 432 11.06 81.11 60.05
C GLU A 432 10.18 82.36 60.18
N LEU A 433 10.02 83.12 59.09
CA LEU A 433 9.07 84.24 59.04
C LEU A 433 7.63 83.76 59.23
N HIS A 434 7.25 82.66 58.56
CA HIS A 434 5.92 82.07 58.68
C HIS A 434 5.64 81.62 60.12
N LYS A 435 6.55 80.88 60.75
CA LYS A 435 6.45 80.46 62.16
C LYS A 435 6.28 81.65 63.10
N LYS A 436 7.04 82.74 62.89
CA LYS A 436 6.90 83.98 63.69
C LYS A 436 5.52 84.61 63.52
N ASN A 437 5.02 84.69 62.29
CA ASN A 437 3.69 85.23 61.99
C ASN A 437 2.57 84.37 62.58
N VAL A 438 2.68 83.04 62.52
CA VAL A 438 1.73 82.11 63.14
C VAL A 438 1.69 82.30 64.66
N LYS A 439 2.85 82.39 65.33
CA LYS A 439 2.91 82.67 66.77
C LYS A 439 2.26 84.00 67.15
N ASN A 440 2.48 85.05 66.36
CA ASN A 440 1.85 86.36 66.59
C ASN A 440 0.32 86.30 66.42
N ARG A 441 -0.18 85.60 65.39
CA ARG A 441 -1.62 85.40 65.19
C ARG A 441 -2.23 84.58 66.33
N GLN A 442 -1.57 83.53 66.79
CA GLN A 442 -2.03 82.74 67.96
C GLN A 442 -2.14 83.58 69.22
N LYS A 443 -1.20 84.50 69.48
CA LYS A 443 -1.30 85.44 70.61
C LYS A 443 -2.53 86.35 70.47
N LYS A 444 -2.75 86.91 69.27
CA LYS A 444 -3.91 87.76 68.96
C LYS A 444 -5.23 87.01 69.16
N ILE A 445 -5.30 85.73 68.74
CA ILE A 445 -6.47 84.87 68.96
C ILE A 445 -6.74 84.69 70.45
N LYS A 446 -5.72 84.38 71.26
CA LYS A 446 -5.87 84.24 72.72
C LYS A 446 -6.32 85.54 73.40
N GLU A 447 -5.86 86.69 72.93
CA GLU A 447 -6.33 87.99 73.41
C GLU A 447 -7.80 88.21 73.09
N LEU A 448 -8.22 87.91 71.85
CA LEU A 448 -9.61 88.02 71.42
C LEU A 448 -10.52 87.04 72.16
N GLU A 449 -10.10 85.79 72.36
CA GLU A 449 -10.85 84.78 73.12
C GLU A 449 -11.12 85.26 74.56
N LYS A 450 -10.13 85.86 75.23
CA LYS A 450 -10.32 86.48 76.55
C LYS A 450 -11.30 87.64 76.52
N CYS A 451 -11.24 88.50 75.50
CA CYS A 451 -12.21 89.58 75.34
C CYS A 451 -13.63 89.04 75.10
N ILE A 452 -13.79 87.98 74.31
CA ILE A 452 -15.08 87.33 74.08
C ILE A 452 -15.61 86.77 75.39
N SER A 453 -14.81 86.04 76.17
CA SER A 453 -15.28 85.47 77.46
C SER A 453 -15.72 86.56 78.44
N LEU A 454 -15.02 87.69 78.49
CA LEU A 454 -15.41 88.84 79.33
C LEU A 454 -16.74 89.43 78.86
N LYS A 455 -16.93 89.59 77.54
CA LYS A 455 -18.19 90.10 76.98
C LYS A 455 -19.35 89.13 77.11
N GLU A 456 -19.11 87.83 77.07
CA GLU A 456 -20.13 86.81 77.36
C GLU A 456 -20.58 86.88 78.82
N GLN A 457 -19.64 87.12 79.75
CA GLN A 457 -19.96 87.28 81.17
C GLN A 457 -20.75 88.58 81.43
N GLU A 458 -20.34 89.70 80.85
CA GLU A 458 -21.12 90.95 80.90
C GLU A 458 -22.53 90.76 80.30
N ASN A 459 -22.65 90.08 79.15
CA ASN A 459 -23.94 89.80 78.52
C ASN A 459 -24.83 88.89 79.39
N TYR A 460 -24.24 87.95 80.12
CA TYR A 460 -24.96 87.08 81.04
C TYR A 460 -25.51 87.87 82.24
N GLU A 461 -24.71 88.76 82.82
CA GLU A 461 -25.13 89.67 83.90
C GLU A 461 -26.27 90.58 83.44
N LEU A 462 -26.14 91.21 82.27
CA LEU A 462 -27.19 92.03 81.68
C LEU A 462 -28.46 91.23 81.38
N SER A 463 -28.33 89.96 80.97
CA SER A 463 -29.48 89.08 80.74
C SER A 463 -30.20 88.72 82.04
N LEU A 464 -29.47 88.63 83.16
CA LEU A 464 -30.04 88.42 84.49
C LEU A 464 -30.83 89.65 84.93
N GLU A 465 -30.24 90.83 84.77
CA GLU A 465 -30.86 92.12 85.10
C GLU A 465 -32.10 92.38 84.24
N LEU A 466 -32.08 92.01 82.95
CA LEU A 466 -33.24 92.08 82.07
C LEU A 466 -34.40 91.19 82.55
N LYS A 467 -34.10 89.98 83.05
CA LYS A 467 -35.13 89.08 83.60
C LYS A 467 -35.74 89.68 84.87
N GLU A 468 -34.93 90.27 85.74
CA GLU A 468 -35.41 90.89 86.98
C GLU A 468 -36.25 92.14 86.69
N MET A 469 -35.82 92.98 85.74
CA MET A 469 -36.63 94.09 85.24
C MET A 469 -37.93 93.62 84.59
N LEU A 470 -37.92 92.51 83.84
CA LEU A 470 -39.13 91.98 83.20
C LEU A 470 -40.16 91.55 84.24
N VAL A 471 -39.72 90.89 85.31
CA VAL A 471 -40.58 90.55 86.47
C VAL A 471 -41.12 91.83 87.12
N SER A 472 -40.26 92.82 87.37
CA SER A 472 -40.67 94.11 87.93
C SER A 472 -41.72 94.83 87.07
N VAL A 473 -41.57 94.74 85.73
CA VAL A 473 -42.49 95.37 84.78
C VAL A 473 -43.78 94.56 84.64
N SER A 474 -43.74 93.23 84.67
CA SER A 474 -44.96 92.41 84.64
C SER A 474 -45.77 92.57 85.91
N GLU A 475 -45.14 92.67 87.08
CA GLU A 475 -45.80 93.01 88.35
C GLU A 475 -46.45 94.39 88.29
N ARG A 476 -45.72 95.41 87.81
CA ARG A 476 -46.30 96.76 87.61
C ARG A 476 -47.40 96.78 86.57
N ARG A 477 -47.29 96.00 85.49
CA ARG A 477 -48.34 95.89 84.45
C ARG A 477 -49.59 95.24 85.02
N HIS A 478 -49.46 94.17 85.80
CA HIS A 478 -50.59 93.55 86.50
C HIS A 478 -51.27 94.52 87.46
N ILE A 479 -50.51 95.32 88.20
CA ILE A 479 -51.05 96.37 89.09
C ILE A 479 -51.77 97.46 88.27
N PHE A 480 -51.23 97.85 87.11
CA PHE A 480 -51.83 98.86 86.24
C PHE A 480 -53.09 98.38 85.51
N GLU A 481 -53.10 97.13 85.02
CA GLU A 481 -54.25 96.52 84.34
C GLU A 481 -55.40 96.24 85.33
N ALA A 482 -55.09 95.91 86.59
CA ALA A 482 -56.11 95.77 87.63
C ALA A 482 -56.74 97.11 88.09
N ALA A 483 -56.08 98.24 87.83
CA ALA A 483 -56.54 99.57 88.25
C ALA A 483 -57.30 100.36 87.16
N ASP A 484 -57.49 99.81 85.96
CA ASP A 484 -58.23 100.39 84.82
C ASP A 484 -57.96 101.91 84.58
N THR A 485 -56.68 102.30 84.65
CA THR A 485 -56.20 103.70 84.51
C THR A 485 -55.54 103.98 83.15
N GLN A 486 -55.91 103.22 82.11
CA GLN A 486 -55.35 103.36 80.76
C GLN A 486 -55.52 104.77 80.17
N HIS A 487 -56.64 105.43 80.43
CA HIS A 487 -56.90 106.78 79.93
C HIS A 487 -56.13 107.90 80.65
N VAL A 488 -55.70 107.68 81.89
CA VAL A 488 -54.94 108.68 82.67
C VAL A 488 -53.46 108.61 82.31
N SER A 489 -52.90 107.41 82.10
CA SER A 489 -51.48 107.24 81.77
C SER A 489 -51.11 107.83 80.41
N GLU A 490 -51.98 107.73 79.39
CA GLU A 490 -51.75 108.34 78.08
C GLU A 490 -51.74 109.87 78.14
N LYS A 491 -52.59 110.49 78.97
CA LYS A 491 -52.58 111.94 79.18
C LYS A 491 -51.28 112.38 79.85
N THR A 492 -50.85 111.68 80.90
CA THR A 492 -49.60 112.00 81.61
C THR A 492 -48.37 111.77 80.72
N ALA A 493 -48.36 110.73 79.88
CA ALA A 493 -47.29 110.46 78.93
C ALA A 493 -47.21 111.55 77.83
N LYS A 494 -48.35 111.98 77.28
CA LYS A 494 -48.40 113.10 76.32
C LYS A 494 -47.95 114.42 76.95
N GLN A 495 -48.25 114.64 78.23
CA GLN A 495 -47.84 115.84 78.96
C GLN A 495 -46.33 115.84 79.25
N ARG A 496 -45.77 114.70 79.69
CA ARG A 496 -44.31 114.53 79.84
C ARG A 496 -43.55 114.65 78.53
N TYR A 497 -44.10 114.13 77.43
CA TYR A 497 -43.47 114.29 76.11
C TYR A 497 -43.43 115.77 75.67
N ARG A 498 -44.50 116.53 75.96
CA ARG A 498 -44.50 117.99 75.74
C ARG A 498 -43.50 118.71 76.64
N GLU A 499 -43.33 118.27 77.89
CA GLU A 499 -42.30 118.82 78.79
C GLU A 499 -40.87 118.53 78.29
N ILE A 500 -40.59 117.33 77.79
CA ILE A 500 -39.28 116.97 77.20
C ILE A 500 -38.99 117.84 75.98
N LEU A 501 -39.99 118.06 75.11
CA LEU A 501 -39.86 118.96 73.97
C LEU A 501 -39.60 120.41 74.40
N LYS A 502 -40.30 120.91 75.43
CA LYS A 502 -40.03 122.23 76.02
C LYS A 502 -38.61 122.31 76.60
N GLN A 503 -38.16 121.28 77.31
CA GLN A 503 -36.82 121.22 77.87
C GLN A 503 -35.73 121.19 76.78
N LYS A 504 -35.98 120.50 75.66
CA LYS A 504 -35.08 120.51 74.50
C LYS A 504 -35.03 121.90 73.86
N HIS A 505 -36.16 122.58 73.75
CA HIS A 505 -36.22 123.93 73.19
C HIS A 505 -35.50 124.95 74.09
N LEU A 506 -35.73 124.89 75.41
CA LEU A 506 -35.03 125.74 76.38
C LEU A 506 -33.51 125.48 76.40
N ARG A 507 -33.06 124.22 76.30
CA ARG A 507 -31.62 123.91 76.15
C ARG A 507 -31.02 124.44 74.85
N GLY A 508 -31.82 124.51 73.77
CA GLY A 508 -31.40 125.16 72.52
C GLY A 508 -31.21 126.66 72.71
N LEU A 509 -32.17 127.34 73.35
CA LEU A 509 -32.11 128.77 73.65
C LEU A 509 -30.95 129.14 74.59
N VAL A 510 -30.65 128.30 75.58
CA VAL A 510 -29.48 128.48 76.46
C VAL A 510 -28.18 128.35 75.66
N LYS A 511 -28.06 127.38 74.75
CA LYS A 511 -26.88 127.27 73.87
C LYS A 511 -26.71 128.47 72.95
N GLU A 512 -27.79 128.99 72.38
CA GLU A 512 -27.73 130.21 71.55
C GLU A 512 -27.33 131.44 72.37
N GLN A 513 -27.78 131.54 73.63
CA GLN A 513 -27.35 132.60 74.54
C GLN A 513 -25.90 132.44 75.00
N GLU A 514 -25.42 131.22 75.24
CA GLU A 514 -24.01 130.91 75.53
C GLU A 514 -23.11 131.27 74.34
N GLU A 515 -23.52 130.93 73.11
CA GLU A 515 -22.80 131.31 71.89
C GLU A 515 -22.76 132.83 71.69
N GLN A 516 -23.87 133.54 71.94
CA GLN A 516 -23.92 135.01 71.89
C GLN A 516 -23.05 135.65 72.99
N PHE A 517 -23.00 135.04 74.18
CA PHE A 517 -22.15 135.50 75.28
C PHE A 517 -20.67 135.27 74.99
N GLU A 518 -20.28 134.12 74.41
CA GLU A 518 -18.90 133.87 73.97
C GLU A 518 -18.46 134.85 72.88
N ILE A 519 -19.34 135.20 71.93
CA ILE A 519 -19.04 136.20 70.89
C ILE A 519 -18.83 137.59 71.51
N LEU A 520 -19.68 138.01 72.46
CA LEU A 520 -19.57 139.30 73.13
C LEU A 520 -18.39 139.37 74.11
N GLN A 521 -17.99 138.24 74.70
CA GLN A 521 -16.82 138.16 75.58
C GLN A 521 -15.50 138.18 74.79
N ALA A 522 -15.51 137.67 73.54
CA ALA A 522 -14.38 137.76 72.61
C ALA A 522 -14.21 139.16 71.96
N GLU A 523 -15.23 140.04 71.99
CA GLU A 523 -15.11 141.44 71.56
C GLU A 523 -14.64 142.39 72.68
N ALA A 524 -14.55 141.90 73.93
CA ALA A 524 -14.18 142.67 75.13
C ALA A 524 -12.75 142.38 75.66
N GLU A 525 -11.99 141.51 74.99
CA GLU A 525 -10.54 141.31 75.11
C GLU A 525 -9.84 141.65 73.78
#